data_AF-A0A8T5KIK2-F1
#
_entry.id   AF-A0A8T5KIK2-F1
#
_cell.length_a   1.000
_cell.length_b   1.000
_cell.length_c   1.000
_cell.angle_alpha   90.00
_cell.angle_beta   90.00
_cell.angle_gamma   90.00
#
_symmetry.space_group_name_H-M   'P 1'
#
loop_
_entity.id
_entity.type
_entity.pdbx_description
1 polymer ?
#
loop_
_entity_poly.entity_id
_entity_poly.type
_entity_poly.pdbx_seq_one_letter_code
_entity_poly.pdbx_strand_id
1 'polypeptide(L)' 'IPDKTMLQEGMTFTVEPSILLFGEWSARVEDVVLVTKTGGETFSNFHKELTTI' A
#
# COMPACT_ATOMS: atom_id res chain seq x y z
N ILE A 1 -12.59 -9.76 -9.90
CA ILE A 1 -11.72 -10.95 -10.12
C ILE A 1 -10.31 -10.48 -9.82
N PRO A 2 -9.52 -11.20 -8.99
CA PRO A 2 -8.15 -10.81 -8.73
C PRO A 2 -7.29 -10.89 -9.99
N ASP A 3 -6.34 -9.96 -10.12
CA ASP A 3 -5.26 -10.09 -11.11
C ASP A 3 -4.43 -11.35 -10.80
N LYS A 4 -4.01 -12.06 -11.84
CA LYS A 4 -3.25 -13.31 -11.75
C LYS A 4 -1.76 -13.13 -12.06
N THR A 5 -1.33 -11.90 -12.34
CA THR A 5 0.07 -11.58 -12.62
C THR A 5 0.93 -11.94 -11.41
N MET A 6 1.89 -12.84 -11.61
CA MET A 6 2.82 -13.23 -10.55
C MET A 6 3.83 -12.12 -10.32
N LEU A 7 4.00 -11.69 -9.07
CA LEU A 7 5.02 -10.70 -8.70
C LEU A 7 6.42 -11.20 -9.05
N GLN A 8 7.21 -10.33 -9.70
CA GLN A 8 8.60 -10.60 -10.08
C GLN A 8 9.52 -9.61 -9.37
N GLU A 9 10.74 -10.05 -9.05
CA GLU A 9 11.78 -9.18 -8.49
C GLU A 9 11.98 -7.92 -9.35
N GLY A 10 12.09 -6.76 -8.71
CA GLY A 10 12.24 -5.46 -9.36
C GLY A 10 10.92 -4.75 -9.69
N MET A 11 9.77 -5.42 -9.56
CA MET A 11 8.48 -4.75 -9.66
C MET A 11 8.27 -3.77 -8.51
N THR A 12 7.62 -2.65 -8.80
CA THR A 12 7.15 -1.67 -7.81
C THR A 12 5.67 -1.39 -7.99
N PHE A 13 4.95 -1.28 -6.87
CA PHE A 13 3.51 -0.97 -6.86
C PHE A 13 3.10 -0.43 -5.50
N THR A 14 1.88 0.11 -5.41
CA THR A 14 1.27 0.62 -4.18
C THR A 14 0.50 -0.47 -3.45
N VAL A 15 0.60 -0.48 -2.13
CA VAL A 15 -0.32 -1.22 -1.26
C VAL A 15 -1.15 -0.19 -0.51
N GLU A 16 -2.39 0.01 -0.96
CA GLU A 16 -3.17 1.21 -0.64
C GLU A 16 -4.64 0.95 -0.23
N PRO A 17 -4.90 0.10 0.78
CA PRO A 17 -6.26 -0.17 1.21
C PRO A 17 -6.97 1.11 1.67
N SER A 18 -8.26 1.20 1.34
CA SER A 18 -9.11 2.33 1.68
C SER A 18 -10.39 1.87 2.40
N ILE A 19 -10.83 2.64 3.38
CA ILE A 19 -12.18 2.58 3.96
C ILE A 19 -12.90 3.86 3.53
N LEU A 20 -14.13 3.70 3.06
CA LEU A 20 -15.00 4.80 2.68
C LEU A 20 -16.33 4.69 3.43
N LEU A 21 -16.69 5.73 4.16
CA LEU A 21 -18.03 5.95 4.69
C LEU A 21 -18.69 7.09 3.91
N PHE A 22 -19.65 6.74 3.05
CA PHE A 22 -20.26 7.69 2.13
C PHE A 22 -20.93 8.87 2.87
N GLY A 23 -20.61 10.10 2.46
CA GLY A 23 -21.15 11.32 3.05
C GLY A 23 -20.47 11.76 4.35
N GLU A 24 -19.49 10.98 4.85
CA GLU A 24 -18.76 11.31 6.07
C GLU A 24 -17.26 11.42 5.80
N TRP A 25 -16.51 10.32 5.95
CA TRP A 25 -15.06 10.32 5.88
C TRP A 25 -14.52 9.14 5.07
N SER A 26 -13.26 9.25 4.69
CA SER A 26 -12.48 8.16 4.10
C SER A 26 -11.09 8.17 4.68
N ALA A 27 -10.49 6.98 4.83
CA ALA A 27 -9.11 6.82 5.21
C ALA A 27 -8.42 5.86 4.25
N ARG A 28 -7.20 6.18 3.85
CA ARG A 28 -6.30 5.34 3.07
C ARG A 28 -4.92 5.40 3.70
N VAL A 29 -4.29 4.25 3.81
CA VAL A 29 -2.86 4.12 4.14
C VAL A 29 -2.20 3.52 2.92
N GLU A 30 -1.10 4.11 2.48
CA GLU A 30 -0.44 3.75 1.23
C GLU A 30 1.08 3.70 1.41
N ASP A 31 1.67 2.60 0.97
CA ASP A 31 3.12 2.44 0.82
C ASP A 31 3.44 2.04 -0.63
N VAL A 32 4.57 2.54 -1.15
CA VAL A 32 5.20 1.98 -2.35
C VAL A 32 6.07 0.80 -1.94
N VAL A 33 5.89 -0.36 -2.57
CA VAL A 33 6.60 -1.60 -2.25
C VAL A 33 7.43 -2.06 -3.45
N LEU A 34 8.70 -2.38 -3.20
CA LEU A 34 9.61 -3.08 -4.11
C LEU A 34 9.52 -4.59 -3.87
N VAL A 35 9.36 -5.38 -4.92
CA VAL A 35 9.52 -6.84 -4.86
C VAL A 35 11.00 -7.19 -4.91
N THR A 36 11.48 -7.87 -3.87
CA THR A 36 12.83 -8.41 -3.75
C THR A 36 12.81 -9.94 -3.86
N LYS A 37 13.98 -10.59 -3.86
CA LYS A 37 14.08 -12.07 -3.84
C LYS A 37 13.42 -12.72 -2.62
N THR A 38 13.30 -12.00 -1.51
CA THR A 38 12.88 -12.55 -0.22
C THR A 38 11.53 -12.00 0.27
N GLY A 39 10.89 -11.12 -0.48
CA GLY A 39 9.61 -10.50 -0.10
C GLY A 39 9.45 -9.08 -0.64
N GLY A 40 8.56 -8.30 -0.02
CA GLY A 40 8.39 -6.87 -0.33
C GLY A 40 9.18 -5.98 0.62
N GLU A 41 9.86 -4.97 0.10
CA GLU A 41 10.50 -3.90 0.88
C GLU A 41 9.72 -2.59 0.68
N THR A 42 9.43 -1.88 1.77
CA THR A 42 8.72 -0.59 1.70
C THR A 42 9.69 0.53 1.34
N PHE A 43 9.34 1.33 0.34
CA PHE A 43 10.04 2.57 0.00
C PHE A 43 9.46 3.79 0.71
N SER A 44 8.33 3.62 1.40
CA SER A 44 7.69 4.65 2.22
C SER A 44 8.14 4.54 3.67
N ASN A 45 8.62 5.65 4.26
CA ASN A 45 9.18 5.66 5.62
C ASN A 45 8.37 6.49 6.64
N PHE A 46 7.21 7.02 6.26
CA PHE A 46 6.31 7.69 7.20
C PHE A 46 5.57 6.67 8.07
N HIS A 47 5.26 7.03 9.31
CA HIS A 47 4.48 6.16 10.19
C HIS A 47 3.06 5.99 9.66
N LYS A 48 2.46 4.83 9.91
CA LYS A 48 1.11 4.50 9.44
C LYS A 48 0.02 4.78 10.49
N GLU A 49 0.40 5.41 11.59
CA GLU A 49 -0.51 5.79 12.67
C GLU A 49 -1.29 7.06 12.34
N LEU A 50 -2.53 7.14 12.83
CA LEU A 50 -3.33 8.35 12.73
C LEU A 50 -2.63 9.51 13.45
N THR A 51 -2.49 10.65 12.76
CA THR A 51 -1.86 11.85 13.31
C THR A 51 -2.86 12.99 13.33
N THR A 52 -2.99 13.65 14.48
CA THR A 52 -3.75 14.89 14.61
C THR A 52 -2.81 16.08 14.38
N ILE A 53 -3.22 17.03 13.55
CA ILE A 53 -2.47 18.25 13.22
C ILE A 53 -3.09 19.44 13.94
#